data_AF-A0A929BIW0-F1
#
_entry.id   AF-A0A929BIW0-F1
#
_cell.length_a   1.000
_cell.length_b   1.000
_cell.length_c   1.000
_cell.angle_alpha   90.00
_cell.angle_beta   90.00
_cell.angle_gamma   90.00
#
_symmetry.space_group_name_H-M   'P 1'
#
loop_
_entity.id
_entity.type
_entity.pdbx_description
1 polymer ?
#
loop_
_entity_poly.entity_id
_entity_poly.type
_entity_poly.pdbx_seq_one_letter_code
_entity_poly.pdbx_strand_id
1 'polypeptide(L)' 'MNKTQIEKLINILYIISTTVLLVGLFWYLKHYSKGRSFLMIGFMMGTATSFFDNYRLKKRIKELEEQKNFKD' A
#
# COMPACT_ATOMS: atom_id res chain seq x y z
N MET A 1 11.09 13.45 6.55
CA MET A 1 11.10 12.77 5.23
C MET A 1 10.30 13.63 4.25
N ASN A 2 10.82 13.88 3.05
CA ASN A 2 10.15 14.80 2.12
C ASN A 2 8.86 14.17 1.56
N LYS A 3 7.79 14.94 1.32
CA LYS A 3 6.46 14.38 0.91
C LYS A 3 6.58 13.46 -0.33
N THR A 4 7.41 13.87 -1.29
CA THR A 4 7.76 13.13 -2.51
C THR A 4 8.49 11.81 -2.23
N GLN A 5 9.32 11.74 -1.19
CA GLN A 5 9.99 10.49 -0.79
C GLN A 5 9.00 9.50 -0.18
N ILE A 6 8.02 9.99 0.60
CA ILE A 6 6.98 9.13 1.18
C ILE A 6 6.09 8.55 0.07
N GLU A 7 5.71 9.36 -0.93
CA GLU A 7 4.95 8.88 -2.10
C GLU A 7 5.73 7.83 -2.91
N LYS A 8 7.02 8.06 -3.17
CA LYS A 8 7.87 7.05 -3.83
C LYS A 8 7.95 5.75 -3.02
N LEU A 9 8.12 5.83 -1.71
CA LEU A 9 8.19 4.66 -0.83
C LEU A 9 6.89 3.85 -0.88
N ILE A 10 5.74 4.51 -0.79
CA ILE A 10 4.43 3.85 -0.85
C ILE A 10 4.22 3.18 -2.20
N ASN A 11 4.61 3.84 -3.30
CA ASN A 11 4.51 3.26 -4.63
C ASN A 11 5.38 2.00 -4.77
N ILE A 12 6.61 2.03 -4.24
CA ILE A 12 7.49 0.85 -4.20
C ILE A 12 6.85 -0.27 -3.37
N LEU A 13 6.25 0.03 -2.22
CA LEU A 13 5.55 -0.97 -1.40
C LEU A 13 4.39 -1.62 -2.17
N TYR A 14 3.61 -0.84 -2.92
CA TYR A 14 2.54 -1.39 -3.75
C TYR A 14 3.07 -2.27 -4.89
N ILE A 15 4.15 -1.88 -5.55
CA ILE A 15 4.79 -2.68 -6.60
C ILE A 15 5.27 -4.02 -6.03
N ILE A 16 5.94 -3.99 -4.88
CA ILE A 16 6.43 -5.20 -4.19
C ILE A 16 5.23 -6.08 -3.79
N SER A 17 4.22 -5.50 -3.16
CA SER A 17 3.03 -6.25 -2.71
C SER A 17 2.29 -6.90 -3.88
N THR A 18 2.15 -6.19 -5.01
CA THR A 18 1.53 -6.71 -6.23
C THR A 18 2.36 -7.84 -6.83
N THR A 19 3.68 -7.68 -6.88
CA THR A 19 4.60 -8.72 -7.37
C THR A 19 4.52 -9.98 -6.53
N VAL A 20 4.51 -9.85 -5.20
CA VAL A 20 4.37 -10.98 -4.27
C VAL A 20 3.03 -11.68 -4.44
N LEU A 21 1.93 -10.93 -4.63
CA LEU A 21 0.62 -11.49 -4.93
C LEU A 21 0.62 -12.28 -6.24
N LEU A 22 1.21 -11.74 -7.31
CA LEU A 22 1.29 -12.42 -8.61
C LEU A 22 2.15 -13.68 -8.55
N VAL A 23 3.29 -13.65 -7.85
CA VAL A 23 4.14 -14.82 -7.64
C VAL A 23 3.42 -15.88 -6.80
N GLY A 24 2.74 -15.46 -5.72
CA GLY A 24 1.91 -16.34 -4.90
C GLY A 24 0.77 -16.98 -5.68
N LEU A 25 0.11 -16.21 -6.56
CA LEU A 25 -0.96 -16.70 -7.44
C LEU A 25 -0.42 -17.73 -8.45
N PHE A 26 0.73 -17.46 -9.06
CA PHE A 26 1.38 -18.40 -9.98
C PHE A 26 1.70 -19.73 -9.29
N TRP A 27 2.22 -19.68 -8.06
CA TRP A 27 2.53 -20.88 -7.28
C TRP A 27 1.27 -21.63 -6.82
N TYR A 28 0.22 -20.89 -6.45
CA TYR A 28 -1.07 -21.46 -6.10
C TYR A 28 -1.69 -22.22 -7.28
N LEU A 29 -1.66 -21.65 -8.48
CA LEU A 29 -2.14 -22.31 -9.71
C LEU A 29 -1.32 -23.57 -10.07
N LYS A 30 -0.04 -23.62 -9.69
CA LYS A 30 0.82 -24.81 -9.86
C LYS A 30 0.64 -25.85 -8.74
N HIS A 31 -0.37 -25.73 -7.89
CA HIS A 31 -0.64 -26.62 -6.74
C HIS A 31 0.53 -26.73 -5.74
N TYR A 32 1.41 -25.71 -5.66
CA TYR A 32 2.39 -25.67 -4.59
C TYR A 32 1.70 -25.43 -3.25
N SER A 33 1.91 -26.35 -2.30
CA SER A 33 1.34 -26.31 -0.94
C SER A 33 1.55 -24.95 -0.23
N LYS A 34 2.67 -24.27 -0.52
CA LYS A 34 3.01 -22.96 0.06
C LYS A 34 2.39 -21.75 -0.66
N GLY A 35 1.76 -21.92 -1.83
CA GLY A 35 1.21 -20.81 -2.63
C GLY A 35 0.12 -20.02 -1.89
N ARG A 36 -0.69 -20.69 -1.06
CA ARG A 36 -1.74 -20.07 -0.26
C ARG A 36 -1.17 -19.14 0.83
N SER A 37 -0.02 -19.47 1.41
CA SER A 37 0.69 -18.63 2.38
C SER A 37 1.26 -17.38 1.73
N PHE A 38 1.87 -17.49 0.55
CA PHE A 38 2.37 -16.32 -0.20
C PHE A 38 1.25 -15.36 -0.60
N LEU A 39 0.09 -15.88 -1.01
CA LEU A 39 -1.10 -15.07 -1.28
C LEU A 39 -1.57 -14.31 -0.04
N MET A 40 -1.66 -14.97 1.12
CA MET A 40 -2.04 -14.29 2.37
C MET A 40 -1.05 -13.20 2.76
N ILE A 41 0.25 -13.47 2.66
CA ILE A 41 1.30 -12.48 3.00
C ILE A 41 1.19 -11.26 2.07
N GLY A 42 1.07 -11.48 0.76
CA GLY A 42 0.90 -10.38 -0.21
C GLY A 42 -0.38 -9.59 0.04
N PHE A 43 -1.48 -10.25 0.40
CA PHE A 43 -2.75 -9.60 0.70
C PHE A 43 -2.70 -8.78 1.99
N MET A 44 -2.11 -9.32 3.06
CA MET A 44 -1.92 -8.60 4.33
C MET A 44 -1.01 -7.39 4.14
N MET A 45 0.09 -7.54 3.40
CA MET A 45 1.03 -6.45 3.14
C MET A 45 0.37 -5.32 2.33
N GLY A 46 -0.44 -5.66 1.32
CA GLY A 46 -1.19 -4.70 0.53
C GLY A 46 -2.25 -3.96 1.37
N THR A 47 -2.96 -4.70 2.22
CA THR A 47 -3.98 -4.14 3.12
C THR A 47 -3.35 -3.17 4.14
N ALA A 48 -2.24 -3.55 4.77
CA ALA A 48 -1.52 -2.69 5.71
C ALA A 48 -0.99 -1.41 5.04
N THR A 49 -0.44 -1.55 3.84
CA THR A 49 0.04 -0.40 3.03
C THR A 49 -1.11 0.55 2.70
N SER A 50 -2.25 0.01 2.26
CA SER A 50 -3.45 0.80 1.95
C SER A 50 -4.01 1.52 3.17
N PHE A 51 -4.05 0.85 4.33
CA PHE A 51 -4.52 1.45 5.57
C PHE A 51 -3.64 2.65 5.97
N PHE A 52 -2.32 2.50 5.90
CA PHE A 52 -1.38 3.57 6.23
C PHE A 52 -1.48 4.74 5.24
N ASP A 53 -1.58 4.46 3.93
CA ASP A 53 -1.68 5.53 2.94
C ASP A 53 -3.03 6.27 3.05
N ASN A 54 -4.13 5.56 3.29
CA ASN A 54 -5.42 6.19 3.56
C ASN A 54 -5.38 7.09 4.81
N TYR A 55 -4.76 6.64 5.89
CA TYR A 55 -4.59 7.46 7.09
C TYR A 55 -3.77 8.74 6.79
N ARG A 56 -2.67 8.60 6.06
CA ARG A 56 -1.82 9.71 5.62
C ARG A 56 -2.58 10.69 4.73
N LEU A 57 -3.32 10.20 3.74
CA LEU A 57 -4.13 10.99 2.82
C LEU A 57 -5.20 11.77 3.57
N LYS A 58 -5.92 11.11 4.49
CA LYS A 58 -6.95 11.76 5.32
C LYS A 58 -6.38 12.89 6.16
N LYS A 59 -5.20 12.68 6.76
CA LYS A 59 -4.47 13.73 7.49
C LYS A 59 -4.10 14.90 6.57
N ARG A 60 -3.60 14.61 5.37
CA ARG A 60 -3.19 15.64 4.40
C ARG A 60 -4.37 16.44 3.86
N ILE A 61 -5.52 15.81 3.65
CA ILE A 61 -6.77 16.49 3.29
C ILE A 61 -7.16 17.49 4.38
N LYS A 62 -7.15 17.06 5.65
CA LYS A 62 -7.46 17.94 6.79
C LYS A 62 -6.52 19.13 6.89
N GLU A 63 -5.21 18.92 6.74
CA GLU A 63 -4.20 20.00 6.71
C GLU A 63 -4.45 21.00 5.56
N LEU A 64 -4.86 20.51 4.39
CA LEU A 64 -5.15 21.36 3.24
C LEU A 64 -6.47 22.14 3.40
N GLU A 65 -7.49 21.54 4.01
CA GLU A 65 -8.74 22.22 4.36
C GLU A 65 -8.52 23.34 5.37
N GLU A 66 -7.73 23.08 6.42
CA GLU A 66 -7.35 24.10 7.41
C GLU A 66 -6.59 25.25 6.72
N GLN A 67 -5.59 24.96 5.88
CA GLN A 67 -4.87 25.99 5.11
C GLN A 67 -5.77 26.80 4.17
N LYS A 68 -6.80 26.18 3.60
CA LYS A 68 -7.76 26.87 2.74
C LYS A 68 -8.66 27.81 3.55
N ASN A 69 -9.20 27.34 4.68
CA ASN A 69 -10.04 28.15 5.57
C ASN A 69 -9.28 29.31 6.24
N PHE A 70 -7.95 29.23 6.42
CA PHE A 70 -7.14 30.34 6.91
C PHE A 70 -6.86 31.42 5.85
N LYS A 71 -7.20 31.17 4.58
CA LYS A 71 -6.93 32.07 3.45
C LYS A 71 -8.16 32.82 2.94
N ASP A 72 -9.35 32.44 3.40
CA ASP A 72 -10.65 33.09 3.16
C ASP A 72 -11.03 33.96 4.37
#